data_AF-A0A419GBF0-F1
#
_entry.id   AF-A0A419GBF0-F1
#
_cell.length_a   1.000
_cell.length_b   1.000
_cell.length_c   1.000
_cell.angle_alpha   90.00
_cell.angle_beta   90.00
_cell.angle_gamma   90.00
#
_symmetry.space_group_name_H-M   'P 1'
#
loop_
_entity.id
_entity.type
_entity.pdbx_description
1 polymer ?
#
loop_
_entity_poly.entity_id
_entity_poly.type
_entity_poly.pdbx_seq_one_letter_code
_entity_poly.pdbx_strand_id
1 'polypeptide(L)'
;MTTVDDVNKAFADKGMEITLPLEGGVVVTKIEVLERVKTPGRIKILLRVGFLNDEGREAQEIFLCEGSLKKERKPAAPVMEPPKKNLLPVRQRMDFDSCKGVLAYLQQAFSHLLEDKGYVPALREGADLYLEREGKGFFVNCAVRLDDAAFEQAKALVELRRSLRSRGAANDFALVVPAIQEPLGIPLRFQERWVARHQEYLSVQRVGVYGVNNQDPNKIYPFTVYPSAIELKRYFMITSQQWSLVRSRYVLERARREDD
;
A
#
# COMPACT_ATOMS: atom_id res chain seq x y z
N MET A 1 39.91 -0.50 20.40
CA MET A 1 38.88 0.47 20.82
C MET A 1 38.23 0.99 19.57
N THR A 2 36.91 1.05 19.54
CA THR A 2 36.16 1.50 18.36
C THR A 2 36.00 3.01 18.44
N THR A 3 36.41 3.75 17.42
CA THR A 3 36.22 5.21 17.37
C THR A 3 34.96 5.60 16.61
N VAL A 4 34.60 6.88 16.64
CA VAL A 4 33.51 7.43 15.81
C VAL A 4 33.80 7.23 14.32
N ASP A 5 35.05 7.36 13.88
CA ASP A 5 35.43 7.07 12.49
C ASP A 5 35.21 5.60 12.11
N ASP A 6 35.53 4.66 13.00
CA ASP A 6 35.27 3.24 12.77
C ASP A 6 33.77 2.96 12.64
N VAL A 7 32.94 3.62 13.45
CA VAL A 7 31.48 3.49 13.39
C VAL A 7 30.91 4.07 12.11
N ASN A 8 31.36 5.27 11.71
CA ASN A 8 30.95 5.91 10.46
C ASN A 8 31.33 5.05 9.25
N LYS A 9 32.53 4.45 9.27
CA LYS A 9 32.96 3.49 8.25
C LYS A 9 32.08 2.24 8.23
N ALA A 10 31.74 1.68 9.39
CA ALA A 10 30.84 0.53 9.49
C ALA A 10 29.42 0.83 9.00
N PHE A 11 28.92 2.07 9.14
CA PHE A 11 27.68 2.49 8.51
C PHE A 11 27.79 2.55 6.98
N ALA A 12 28.87 3.15 6.47
CA ALA A 12 29.14 3.24 5.04
C ALA A 12 29.29 1.87 4.38
N ASP A 13 30.00 0.94 5.02
CA ASP A 13 30.18 -0.45 4.57
C ASP A 13 28.85 -1.21 4.50
N LYS A 14 27.88 -0.84 5.35
CA LYS A 14 26.50 -1.35 5.33
C LYS A 14 25.57 -0.57 4.38
N GLY A 15 26.14 0.28 3.53
CA GLY A 15 25.41 1.09 2.56
C GLY A 15 24.54 2.18 3.18
N MET A 16 24.79 2.56 4.44
CA MET A 16 24.10 3.66 5.11
C MET A 16 25.04 4.88 5.15
N GLU A 17 24.71 5.92 4.41
CA GLU A 17 25.45 7.18 4.41
C GLU A 17 24.99 8.06 5.58
N ILE A 18 25.21 7.59 6.80
CA ILE A 18 24.92 8.31 8.05
C ILE A 18 26.21 8.50 8.85
N THR A 19 26.30 9.63 9.55
CA THR A 19 27.45 9.96 10.40
C THR A 19 26.99 10.28 11.82
N LEU A 20 27.72 9.80 12.82
CA LEU A 20 27.55 10.26 14.19
C LEU A 20 28.01 11.73 14.30
N PRO A 21 27.27 12.60 15.00
CA PRO A 21 27.64 14.00 15.19
C PRO A 21 28.64 14.17 16.35
N LEU A 22 29.73 13.41 16.32
CA LEU A 22 30.83 13.44 17.28
C LEU A 22 32.17 13.49 16.52
N GLU A 23 33.23 13.95 17.18
CA GLU A 23 34.57 13.99 16.57
C GLU A 23 35.11 12.58 16.29
N GLY A 24 35.79 12.41 15.16
CA GLY A 24 36.21 11.10 14.63
C GLY A 24 37.08 10.28 15.59
N GLY A 25 37.92 10.94 16.40
CA GLY A 25 38.81 10.31 17.37
C GLY A 25 38.16 9.85 18.68
N VAL A 26 36.90 10.23 18.92
CA VAL A 26 36.19 9.88 20.17
C VAL A 26 35.99 8.37 20.26
N VAL A 27 36.32 7.79 21.42
CA VAL A 27 36.16 6.35 21.67
C VAL A 27 34.71 6.06 22.03
N VAL A 28 34.10 5.16 21.25
CA VAL A 28 32.72 4.71 21.44
C VAL A 28 32.73 3.44 22.30
N THR A 29 32.05 3.48 23.44
CA THR A 29 31.93 2.34 24.38
C THR A 29 30.72 1.48 24.05
N LYS A 30 29.61 2.09 23.60
CA LYS A 30 28.35 1.37 23.32
C LYS A 30 27.51 2.08 22.27
N ILE A 31 26.83 1.31 21.42
CA ILE A 31 25.77 1.82 20.52
C ILE A 31 24.53 0.95 20.67
N GLU A 32 23.38 1.59 20.86
CA GLU A 32 22.07 0.96 20.91
C GLU A 32 21.13 1.66 19.90
N VAL A 33 20.47 0.88 19.05
CA VAL A 33 19.48 1.41 18.10
C VAL A 33 18.14 1.48 18.81
N LEU A 34 17.64 2.69 19.05
CA LEU A 34 16.35 2.91 19.69
C LEU A 34 15.22 2.83 18.66
N GLU A 35 15.40 3.47 17.50
CA GLU A 35 14.39 3.50 16.45
C GLU A 35 15.05 3.54 15.07
N ARG A 36 14.41 2.91 14.09
CA ARG A 36 14.88 2.89 12.69
C ARG A 36 13.70 3.07 11.75
N VAL A 37 13.69 4.19 11.04
CA VAL A 37 12.71 4.49 10.00
C VAL A 37 13.40 4.45 8.63
N LYS A 38 12.91 3.60 7.73
CA LYS A 38 13.37 3.53 6.34
C LYS A 38 12.32 4.14 5.43
N THR A 39 12.74 5.09 4.60
CA THR A 39 11.94 5.64 3.50
C THR A 39 12.69 5.43 2.18
N PRO A 40 12.04 5.50 1.00
CA PRO A 40 12.71 5.22 -0.27
C PRO A 40 13.96 6.11 -0.46
N GLY A 41 15.14 5.48 -0.45
CA GLY A 41 16.43 6.16 -0.62
C GLY A 41 16.99 6.85 0.63
N ARG A 42 16.24 6.88 1.75
CA ARG A 42 16.66 7.54 2.99
C ARG A 42 16.49 6.64 4.21
N ILE A 43 17.28 6.91 5.23
CA ILE A 43 17.20 6.25 6.52
C ILE A 43 17.30 7.31 7.62
N LYS A 44 16.47 7.13 8.65
CA LYS A 44 16.59 7.84 9.92
C LYS A 44 16.81 6.82 11.02
N ILE A 45 17.84 7.00 11.83
CA ILE A 45 18.15 6.11 12.94
C ILE A 45 18.30 6.95 14.20
N LEU A 46 17.56 6.60 15.24
CA LEU A 46 17.74 7.12 16.57
C LEU A 46 18.68 6.17 17.33
N LEU A 47 19.83 6.67 17.72
CA LEU A 47 20.89 5.91 18.37
C LEU A 47 21.10 6.43 19.79
N ARG A 48 21.30 5.54 20.74
CA ARG A 48 21.90 5.87 22.04
C ARG A 48 23.36 5.45 21.99
N VAL A 49 24.27 6.39 22.18
CA VAL A 49 25.72 6.20 22.04
C VAL A 49 26.39 6.50 23.38
N GLY A 50 27.12 5.52 23.90
CA GLY A 50 28.07 5.70 24.99
C GLY A 50 29.46 5.99 24.43
N PHE A 51 30.15 7.00 24.98
CA PHE A 51 31.47 7.43 24.53
C PHE A 51 32.31 7.99 25.68
N LEU A 52 33.63 8.04 25.49
CA LEU A 52 34.54 8.71 26.43
C LEU A 52 34.60 10.21 26.10
N ASN A 53 34.32 11.05 27.08
CA ASN A 53 34.46 12.51 26.96
C ASN A 53 35.93 12.96 27.08
N ASP A 54 36.17 14.27 26.95
CA ASP A 54 37.53 14.86 27.02
C ASP A 54 38.23 14.66 28.38
N GLU A 55 37.47 14.32 29.43
CA GLU A 55 37.99 13.99 30.76
C GLU A 55 38.29 12.49 30.92
N GLY A 56 38.09 11.68 29.88
CA GLY A 56 38.24 10.22 29.93
C GLY A 56 37.12 9.50 30.70
N ARG A 57 36.00 10.18 30.97
CA ARG A 57 34.82 9.62 31.64
C ARG A 57 33.80 9.13 30.63
N GLU A 58 33.08 8.09 31.01
CA GLU A 58 32.00 7.56 30.18
C GLU A 58 30.79 8.49 30.24
N ALA A 59 30.34 8.94 29.08
CA ALA A 59 29.14 9.72 28.85
C ALA A 59 28.20 8.96 27.91
N GLN A 60 26.91 9.29 27.92
CA GLN A 60 25.92 8.66 27.06
C GLN A 60 24.90 9.69 26.56
N GLU A 61 24.65 9.68 25.25
CA GLU A 61 23.74 10.62 24.60
C GLU A 61 22.90 9.94 23.51
N ILE A 62 21.81 10.61 23.11
CA ILE A 62 20.91 10.14 22.05
C ILE A 62 21.09 11.03 20.81
N PHE A 63 21.39 10.40 19.68
CA PHE A 63 21.59 11.08 18.40
C PHE A 63 20.56 10.62 17.37
N LEU A 64 19.95 11.58 16.68
CA LEU A 64 19.18 11.32 15.47
C LEU A 64 20.11 11.46 14.25
N CYS A 65 20.35 10.35 13.57
CA CYS A 65 21.18 10.30 12.38
C CYS A 65 20.29 10.12 11.13
N GLU A 66 20.43 11.01 10.16
CA GLU A 66 19.71 10.96 8.88
C GLU A 66 20.68 10.82 7.72
N GLY A 67 20.33 10.02 6.70
CA GLY A 67 21.20 9.83 5.55
C GLY A 67 20.61 9.00 4.42
N SER A 68 21.41 8.74 3.39
CA SER A 68 21.03 7.96 2.22
C SER A 68 21.23 6.46 2.46
N LEU A 69 20.42 5.63 1.80
CA LEU A 69 20.69 4.20 1.64
C LEU A 69 21.24 3.96 0.24
N LYS A 70 22.51 3.55 0.11
CA LYS A 70 23.02 2.98 -1.13
C LYS A 70 22.20 1.73 -1.43
N LYS A 71 21.56 1.71 -2.60
CA LYS A 71 20.84 0.51 -3.07
C LYS A 71 21.87 -0.59 -3.31
N GLU A 72 22.01 -1.50 -2.35
CA GLU A 72 22.39 -2.85 -2.71
C GLU A 72 21.36 -3.34 -3.72
N ARG A 73 21.80 -3.66 -4.94
CA ARG A 73 21.01 -4.46 -5.87
C ARG A 73 20.80 -5.82 -5.19
N LYS A 74 19.76 -5.93 -4.37
CA LYS A 74 19.30 -7.23 -3.92
C LYS A 74 19.08 -8.09 -5.16
N PRO A 75 19.49 -9.37 -5.15
CA PRO A 75 19.10 -10.29 -6.20
C PRO A 75 17.59 -10.16 -6.37
N ALA A 76 17.14 -10.09 -7.63
CA ALA A 76 15.73 -10.02 -7.94
C ALA A 76 15.02 -11.09 -7.10
N ALA A 77 14.04 -10.67 -6.30
CA ALA A 77 13.19 -11.62 -5.61
C ALA A 77 12.76 -12.68 -6.64
N PRO A 78 12.73 -13.98 -6.26
CA PRO A 78 12.35 -15.04 -7.20
C PRO A 78 11.11 -14.57 -7.96
N VAL A 79 11.18 -14.65 -9.30
CA VAL A 79 10.15 -14.14 -10.20
C VAL A 79 8.84 -14.78 -9.74
N MET A 80 8.07 -14.03 -8.96
CA MET A 80 6.72 -14.43 -8.63
C MET A 80 6.02 -14.43 -9.98
N GLU A 81 5.45 -15.59 -10.36
CA GLU A 81 4.60 -15.65 -11.53
C GLU A 81 3.65 -14.45 -11.51
N PRO A 82 3.48 -13.76 -12.67
CA PRO A 82 2.65 -12.59 -12.72
C PRO A 82 1.29 -12.95 -12.10
N PRO A 83 0.75 -12.11 -11.21
CA PRO A 83 -0.45 -12.47 -10.46
C PRO A 83 -1.68 -12.74 -11.35
N LYS A 84 -1.62 -12.36 -12.63
CA LYS A 84 -2.60 -12.66 -13.68
C LYS A 84 -1.91 -13.35 -14.87
N LYS A 85 -2.63 -14.24 -15.56
CA LYS A 85 -2.15 -14.95 -16.76
C LYS A 85 -2.08 -14.02 -17.98
N ASN A 86 -3.10 -13.19 -18.15
CA ASN A 86 -3.16 -12.16 -19.18
C ASN A 86 -3.09 -10.78 -18.53
N LEU A 87 -2.44 -9.81 -19.18
CA LEU A 87 -2.30 -8.46 -18.65
C LEU A 87 -3.06 -7.46 -19.53
N LEU A 88 -3.85 -6.60 -18.89
CA LEU A 88 -4.44 -5.43 -19.52
C LEU A 88 -3.37 -4.39 -19.86
N PRO A 89 -3.56 -3.58 -20.91
CA PRO A 89 -2.62 -2.54 -21.27
C PRO A 89 -2.51 -1.47 -20.16
N VAL A 90 -1.28 -1.01 -19.91
CA VAL A 90 -0.99 0.06 -18.95
C VAL A 90 -1.32 1.41 -19.57
N ARG A 91 -1.85 2.33 -18.75
CA ARG A 91 -2.20 3.70 -19.15
C ARG A 91 -0.97 4.60 -19.11
N GLN A 92 -0.92 5.58 -20.00
CA GLN A 92 0.18 6.55 -20.06
C GLN A 92 0.14 7.55 -18.89
N ARG A 93 -1.05 7.92 -18.41
CA ARG A 93 -1.26 8.91 -17.34
C ARG A 93 -2.14 8.38 -16.22
N MET A 94 -1.98 8.94 -15.02
CA MET A 94 -2.80 8.60 -13.84
C MET A 94 -4.20 9.25 -13.90
N ASP A 95 -4.31 10.39 -14.55
CA ASP A 95 -5.54 11.19 -14.56
C ASP A 95 -6.59 10.59 -15.49
N PHE A 96 -7.85 10.92 -15.26
CA PHE A 96 -8.98 10.46 -16.05
C PHE A 96 -9.71 11.65 -16.67
N ASP A 97 -10.17 11.47 -17.91
CA ASP A 97 -10.89 12.52 -18.64
C ASP A 97 -12.32 12.73 -18.16
N SER A 98 -12.91 11.71 -17.52
CA SER A 98 -14.30 11.78 -17.03
C SER A 98 -14.59 10.74 -15.96
N CYS A 99 -15.62 11.01 -15.14
CA CYS A 99 -16.17 10.05 -14.18
C CYS A 99 -16.62 8.74 -14.86
N LYS A 100 -17.22 8.83 -16.05
CA LYS A 100 -17.61 7.65 -16.84
C LYS A 100 -16.40 6.81 -17.23
N GLY A 101 -15.31 7.46 -17.62
CA GLY A 101 -14.03 6.79 -17.93
C GLY A 101 -13.43 6.08 -16.71
N VAL A 102 -13.53 6.69 -15.52
CA VAL A 102 -13.13 6.04 -14.26
C VAL A 102 -13.92 4.76 -14.01
N LEU A 103 -15.25 4.83 -14.08
CA LEU A 103 -16.10 3.66 -13.81
C LEU A 103 -15.82 2.52 -14.79
N ALA A 104 -15.74 2.81 -16.09
CA ALA A 104 -15.41 1.82 -17.11
C ALA A 104 -14.03 1.17 -16.86
N TYR A 105 -13.05 1.98 -16.46
CA TYR A 105 -11.71 1.51 -16.12
C TYR A 105 -11.71 0.55 -14.91
N LEU A 106 -12.43 0.91 -13.84
CA LEU A 106 -12.54 0.07 -12.64
C LEU A 106 -13.25 -1.25 -12.95
N GLN A 107 -14.35 -1.18 -13.70
CA GLN A 107 -15.12 -2.34 -14.10
C GLN A 107 -14.27 -3.30 -14.94
N GLN A 108 -13.53 -2.79 -15.92
CA GLN A 108 -12.64 -3.60 -16.77
C GLN A 108 -11.52 -4.25 -15.94
N ALA A 109 -10.83 -3.47 -15.10
CA ALA A 109 -9.69 -3.95 -14.33
C ALA A 109 -10.08 -5.06 -13.34
N PHE A 110 -11.21 -4.87 -12.64
CA PHE A 110 -11.67 -5.80 -11.62
C PHE A 110 -12.35 -7.03 -12.23
N SER A 111 -13.18 -6.89 -13.28
CA SER A 111 -13.75 -8.03 -14.00
C SER A 111 -12.65 -8.91 -14.59
N HIS A 112 -11.63 -8.31 -15.22
CA HIS A 112 -10.50 -9.05 -15.73
C HIS A 112 -9.74 -9.80 -14.63
N LEU A 113 -9.60 -9.26 -13.41
CA LEU A 113 -9.02 -10.01 -12.30
C LEU A 113 -9.86 -11.25 -11.97
N LEU A 114 -11.18 -11.08 -11.86
CA LEU A 114 -12.09 -12.15 -11.49
C LEU A 114 -12.14 -13.24 -12.57
N GLU A 115 -12.24 -12.85 -13.84
CA GLU A 115 -12.21 -13.76 -15.00
C GLU A 115 -10.91 -14.55 -15.10
N ASP A 116 -9.76 -13.90 -14.85
CA ASP A 116 -8.46 -14.58 -14.77
C ASP A 116 -8.43 -15.66 -13.66
N LYS A 117 -9.26 -15.50 -12.62
CA LYS A 117 -9.46 -16.49 -11.54
C LYS A 117 -10.65 -17.41 -11.78
N GLY A 118 -11.20 -17.46 -12.98
CA GLY A 118 -12.24 -18.40 -13.38
C GLY A 118 -13.64 -18.03 -12.92
N TYR A 119 -13.87 -16.78 -12.52
CA TYR A 119 -15.24 -16.26 -12.38
C TYR A 119 -15.82 -15.94 -13.75
N VAL A 120 -17.11 -16.14 -13.93
CA VAL A 120 -17.82 -15.86 -15.18
C VAL A 120 -18.84 -14.75 -14.95
N PRO A 121 -18.95 -13.75 -15.84
CA PRO A 121 -20.00 -12.74 -15.77
C PRO A 121 -21.40 -13.37 -15.76
N ALA A 122 -22.24 -12.90 -14.85
CA ALA A 122 -23.63 -13.33 -14.76
C ALA A 122 -24.52 -12.11 -14.44
N LEU A 123 -25.81 -12.24 -14.74
CA LEU A 123 -26.77 -11.18 -14.46
C LEU A 123 -27.33 -11.33 -13.06
N ARG A 124 -27.14 -10.30 -12.23
CA ARG A 124 -27.77 -10.19 -10.93
C ARG A 124 -27.93 -8.74 -10.54
N GLU A 125 -29.12 -8.38 -10.08
CA GLU A 125 -29.41 -7.02 -9.65
C GLU A 125 -28.74 -6.69 -8.30
N GLY A 126 -28.60 -5.39 -8.03
CA GLY A 126 -28.11 -4.87 -6.76
C GLY A 126 -26.60 -4.57 -6.71
N ALA A 127 -25.87 -4.83 -7.81
CA ALA A 127 -24.47 -4.42 -7.94
C ALA A 127 -24.14 -4.00 -9.38
N ASP A 128 -23.08 -3.20 -9.56
CA ASP A 128 -22.61 -2.78 -10.89
C ASP A 128 -22.05 -3.97 -11.70
N LEU A 129 -21.39 -4.91 -11.02
CA LEU A 129 -20.93 -6.17 -11.60
C LEU A 129 -21.27 -7.34 -10.70
N TYR A 130 -21.62 -8.46 -11.34
CA TYR A 130 -21.76 -9.75 -10.70
C TYR A 130 -21.03 -10.81 -11.52
N LEU A 131 -20.13 -11.54 -10.87
CA LEU A 131 -19.49 -12.70 -11.46
C LEU A 131 -19.58 -13.89 -10.51
N GLU A 132 -19.63 -15.10 -11.05
CA GLU A 132 -19.82 -16.31 -10.27
C GLU A 132 -18.77 -17.38 -10.60
N ARG A 133 -18.36 -18.12 -9.57
CA ARG A 133 -17.56 -19.34 -9.72
C ARG A 133 -18.08 -20.41 -8.77
N GLU A 134 -18.44 -21.57 -9.31
CA GLU A 134 -18.87 -22.74 -8.52
C GLU A 134 -19.99 -22.42 -7.51
N GLY A 135 -20.98 -21.61 -7.90
CA GLY A 135 -22.09 -21.21 -7.02
C GLY A 135 -21.76 -20.10 -6.02
N LYS A 136 -20.53 -19.57 -6.03
CA LYS A 136 -20.11 -18.42 -5.20
C LYS A 136 -20.04 -17.16 -6.05
N GLY A 137 -20.85 -16.18 -5.67
CA GLY A 137 -20.94 -14.89 -6.33
C GLY A 137 -19.94 -13.87 -5.79
N PHE A 138 -19.58 -12.93 -6.66
CA PHE A 138 -18.78 -11.75 -6.34
C PHE A 138 -19.56 -10.51 -6.79
N PHE A 139 -20.03 -9.72 -5.83
CA PHE A 139 -20.80 -8.49 -6.07
C PHE A 139 -19.87 -7.29 -5.97
N VAL A 140 -19.88 -6.43 -6.98
CA VAL A 140 -18.97 -5.28 -7.05
C VAL A 140 -19.73 -4.00 -7.38
N ASN A 141 -19.54 -2.97 -6.56
CA ASN A 141 -19.87 -1.59 -6.91
C ASN A 141 -18.59 -0.80 -7.18
N CYS A 142 -18.64 0.09 -8.16
CA CYS A 142 -17.54 0.97 -8.55
C CYS A 142 -17.86 2.41 -8.13
N ALA A 143 -16.95 3.04 -7.39
CA ALA A 143 -17.06 4.44 -7.03
C ALA A 143 -15.87 5.25 -7.56
N VAL A 144 -16.14 6.47 -8.02
CA VAL A 144 -15.12 7.38 -8.55
C VAL A 144 -14.25 7.93 -7.42
N ARG A 145 -14.85 8.17 -6.24
CA ARG A 145 -14.24 8.82 -5.08
C ARG A 145 -14.65 8.09 -3.81
N LEU A 146 -13.85 8.16 -2.76
CA LEU A 146 -14.21 7.74 -1.41
C LEU A 146 -14.81 8.93 -0.66
N ASP A 147 -16.09 9.15 -0.92
CA ASP A 147 -16.93 10.17 -0.31
C ASP A 147 -18.18 9.53 0.34
N ASP A 148 -19.15 10.35 0.75
CA ASP A 148 -20.38 9.86 1.37
C ASP A 148 -21.21 9.00 0.40
N ALA A 149 -21.21 9.33 -0.90
CA ALA A 149 -21.93 8.54 -1.90
C ALA A 149 -21.33 7.14 -2.06
N ALA A 150 -20.00 7.03 -2.02
CA ALA A 150 -19.33 5.73 -2.01
C ALA A 150 -19.63 4.92 -0.74
N PHE A 151 -19.82 5.59 0.41
CA PHE A 151 -20.22 4.91 1.63
C PHE A 151 -21.65 4.37 1.54
N GLU A 152 -22.58 5.13 0.95
CA GLU A 152 -23.94 4.65 0.69
C GLU A 152 -23.94 3.45 -0.29
N GLN A 153 -23.09 3.45 -1.32
CA GLN A 153 -22.91 2.28 -2.17
C GLN A 153 -22.38 1.06 -1.41
N ALA A 154 -21.46 1.26 -0.46
CA ALA A 154 -20.96 0.18 0.38
C ALA A 154 -22.05 -0.37 1.32
N LYS A 155 -22.90 0.51 1.89
CA LYS A 155 -24.06 0.08 2.69
C LYS A 155 -25.07 -0.71 1.84
N ALA A 156 -25.31 -0.31 0.59
CA ALA A 156 -26.17 -1.08 -0.30
C ALA A 156 -25.66 -2.52 -0.50
N LEU A 157 -24.35 -2.73 -0.58
CA LEU A 157 -23.76 -4.08 -0.62
C LEU A 157 -23.95 -4.85 0.70
N VAL A 158 -23.91 -4.17 1.85
CA VAL A 158 -24.22 -4.79 3.15
C VAL A 158 -25.68 -5.26 3.19
N GLU A 159 -26.62 -4.44 2.74
CA GLU A 159 -28.03 -4.79 2.69
C GLU A 159 -28.31 -5.90 1.68
N LEU A 160 -27.65 -5.88 0.51
CA LEU A 160 -27.69 -6.98 -0.45
C LEU A 160 -27.17 -8.28 0.16
N ARG A 161 -26.06 -8.22 0.90
CA ARG A 161 -25.53 -9.41 1.59
C ARG A 161 -26.54 -9.96 2.59
N ARG A 162 -27.22 -9.10 3.35
CA ARG A 162 -28.25 -9.49 4.34
C ARG A 162 -29.49 -10.09 3.68
N SER A 163 -29.93 -9.53 2.55
CA SER A 163 -31.10 -10.03 1.82
C SER A 163 -30.91 -11.45 1.27
N LEU A 164 -29.66 -11.83 0.97
CA LEU A 164 -29.28 -13.15 0.48
C LEU A 164 -29.22 -14.25 1.57
N ARG A 165 -29.54 -13.92 2.83
CA ARG A 165 -29.60 -14.86 3.98
C ARG A 165 -28.38 -15.81 4.02
N SER A 166 -28.61 -17.12 4.00
CA SER A 166 -27.56 -18.16 4.08
C SER A 166 -26.60 -18.15 2.89
N ARG A 167 -27.02 -17.66 1.72
CA ARG A 167 -26.16 -17.55 0.53
C ARG A 167 -25.24 -16.33 0.61
N GLY A 168 -25.62 -15.29 1.37
CA GLY A 168 -24.82 -14.07 1.53
C GLY A 168 -23.45 -14.32 2.17
N ALA A 169 -23.31 -15.33 3.03
CA ALA A 169 -22.04 -15.69 3.64
C ALA A 169 -21.06 -16.41 2.68
N ALA A 170 -21.57 -17.01 1.61
CA ALA A 170 -20.77 -17.72 0.61
C ALA A 170 -20.25 -16.80 -0.51
N ASN A 171 -20.73 -15.56 -0.57
CA ASN A 171 -20.41 -14.58 -1.60
C ASN A 171 -19.45 -13.51 -1.06
N ASP A 172 -18.66 -12.94 -1.97
CA ASP A 172 -17.79 -11.80 -1.70
C ASP A 172 -18.45 -10.49 -2.19
N PHE A 173 -18.18 -9.40 -1.49
CA PHE A 173 -18.75 -8.07 -1.78
C PHE A 173 -17.64 -7.03 -1.80
N ALA A 174 -17.66 -6.14 -2.78
CA ALA A 174 -16.59 -5.18 -2.99
C ALA A 174 -17.07 -3.79 -3.40
N LEU A 175 -16.47 -2.78 -2.79
CA LEU A 175 -16.40 -1.43 -3.33
C LEU A 175 -15.03 -1.25 -4.01
N VAL A 176 -15.03 -0.95 -5.30
CA VAL A 176 -13.83 -0.77 -6.11
C VAL A 176 -13.67 0.69 -6.48
N VAL A 177 -12.47 1.22 -6.28
CA VAL A 177 -12.15 2.63 -6.47
C VAL A 177 -10.78 2.81 -7.12
N PRO A 178 -10.43 4.00 -7.64
CA PRO A 178 -9.06 4.31 -8.00
C PRO A 178 -8.18 4.30 -6.75
N ALA A 179 -6.97 3.74 -6.86
CA ALA A 179 -6.05 3.65 -5.72
C ALA A 179 -5.56 5.02 -5.25
N ILE A 180 -5.48 5.99 -6.15
CA ILE A 180 -5.11 7.39 -5.85
C ILE A 180 -6.22 8.29 -6.39
N GLN A 181 -6.90 9.02 -5.50
CA GLN A 181 -8.06 9.85 -5.86
C GLN A 181 -7.76 11.35 -5.90
N GLU A 182 -6.51 11.75 -5.71
CA GLU A 182 -6.09 13.16 -5.75
C GLU A 182 -6.39 13.85 -7.08
N PRO A 183 -6.11 13.25 -8.26
CA PRO A 183 -6.54 13.81 -9.54
C PRO A 183 -8.05 13.98 -9.68
N LEU A 184 -8.82 13.27 -8.85
CA LEU A 184 -10.27 13.34 -8.80
C LEU A 184 -10.75 14.30 -7.69
N GLY A 185 -9.86 15.09 -7.08
CA GLY A 185 -10.20 16.09 -6.08
C GLY A 185 -10.28 15.58 -4.64
N ILE A 186 -9.87 14.34 -4.36
CA ILE A 186 -9.81 13.79 -2.99
C ILE A 186 -8.34 13.68 -2.55
N PRO A 187 -7.87 14.53 -1.62
CA PRO A 187 -6.53 14.43 -1.06
C PRO A 187 -6.25 13.02 -0.51
N LEU A 188 -5.03 12.52 -0.66
CA LEU A 188 -4.66 11.18 -0.20
C LEU A 188 -4.95 11.01 1.30
N ARG A 189 -4.69 12.04 2.09
CA ARG A 189 -5.03 12.08 3.53
C ARG A 189 -6.52 11.89 3.82
N PHE A 190 -7.41 12.35 2.93
CA PHE A 190 -8.86 12.23 3.10
C PHE A 190 -9.33 10.84 2.67
N GLN A 191 -8.75 10.29 1.60
CA GLN A 191 -8.93 8.90 1.20
C GLN A 191 -8.53 7.95 2.34
N GLU A 192 -7.36 8.14 2.94
CA GLU A 192 -6.86 7.32 4.05
C GLU A 192 -7.77 7.44 5.29
N ARG A 193 -8.23 8.66 5.63
CA ARG A 193 -9.18 8.88 6.72
C ARG A 193 -10.53 8.20 6.47
N TRP A 194 -11.05 8.24 5.24
CA TRP A 194 -12.28 7.56 4.88
C TRP A 194 -12.15 6.05 5.11
N VAL A 195 -11.06 5.45 4.62
CA VAL A 195 -10.81 4.01 4.82
C VAL A 195 -10.71 3.70 6.31
N ALA A 196 -9.90 4.43 7.07
CA ALA A 196 -9.74 4.19 8.51
C ALA A 196 -11.07 4.31 9.29
N ARG A 197 -11.90 5.31 8.94
CA ARG A 197 -13.20 5.54 9.58
C ARG A 197 -14.19 4.40 9.35
N HIS A 198 -14.18 3.79 8.17
CA HIS A 198 -15.18 2.80 7.77
C HIS A 198 -14.68 1.36 7.76
N GLN A 199 -13.36 1.14 7.91
CA GLN A 199 -12.73 -0.17 7.83
C GLN A 199 -13.33 -1.17 8.81
N GLU A 200 -13.54 -0.79 10.08
CA GLU A 200 -14.07 -1.70 11.09
C GLU A 200 -15.48 -2.19 10.71
N TYR A 201 -16.39 -1.26 10.45
CA TYR A 201 -17.76 -1.57 10.03
C TYR A 201 -17.80 -2.46 8.78
N LEU A 202 -17.07 -2.09 7.72
CA LEU A 202 -17.06 -2.84 6.47
C LEU A 202 -16.41 -4.22 6.63
N SER A 203 -15.38 -4.34 7.48
CA SER A 203 -14.71 -5.62 7.74
C SER A 203 -15.63 -6.60 8.47
N VAL A 204 -16.39 -6.12 9.47
CA VAL A 204 -17.40 -6.93 10.16
C VAL A 204 -18.47 -7.42 9.19
N GLN A 205 -18.90 -6.56 8.26
CA GLN A 205 -19.88 -6.93 7.24
C GLN A 205 -19.29 -7.73 6.07
N ARG A 206 -17.97 -7.99 6.06
CA ARG A 206 -17.24 -8.67 4.97
C ARG A 206 -17.37 -7.98 3.61
N VAL A 207 -17.39 -6.65 3.60
CA VAL A 207 -17.32 -5.84 2.37
C VAL A 207 -15.89 -5.32 2.19
N GLY A 208 -15.25 -5.73 1.10
CA GLY A 208 -13.90 -5.32 0.77
C GLY A 208 -13.86 -3.97 0.04
N VAL A 209 -12.89 -3.13 0.37
CA VAL A 209 -12.58 -1.92 -0.40
C VAL A 209 -11.27 -2.17 -1.15
N TYR A 210 -11.29 -2.00 -2.46
CA TYR A 210 -10.14 -2.31 -3.32
C TYR A 210 -9.77 -1.14 -4.21
N GLY A 211 -8.50 -0.73 -4.17
CA GLY A 211 -7.95 0.35 -5.00
C GLY A 211 -7.27 -0.20 -6.25
N VAL A 212 -7.76 0.15 -7.43
CA VAL A 212 -7.11 -0.15 -8.72
C VAL A 212 -6.06 0.92 -9.01
N ASN A 213 -4.80 0.53 -9.23
CA ASN A 213 -3.73 1.47 -9.54
C ASN A 213 -4.07 2.30 -10.79
N ASN A 214 -4.07 3.62 -10.69
CA ASN A 214 -4.56 4.48 -11.77
C ASN A 214 -3.85 4.29 -13.13
N GLN A 215 -2.59 3.85 -13.16
CA GLN A 215 -1.86 3.59 -14.41
C GLN A 215 -1.94 2.12 -14.82
N ASP A 216 -1.75 1.19 -13.88
CA ASP A 216 -1.65 -0.24 -14.15
C ASP A 216 -2.90 -1.00 -13.66
N PRO A 217 -3.87 -1.30 -14.54
CA PRO A 217 -5.10 -2.03 -14.18
C PRO A 217 -4.85 -3.45 -13.66
N ASN A 218 -3.62 -3.97 -13.77
CA ASN A 218 -3.25 -5.28 -13.27
C ASN A 218 -2.77 -5.24 -11.81
N LYS A 219 -2.68 -4.05 -11.20
CA LYS A 219 -2.35 -3.87 -9.78
C LYS A 219 -3.56 -3.37 -9.03
N ILE A 220 -4.12 -4.23 -8.19
CA ILE A 220 -5.29 -3.92 -7.36
C ILE A 220 -4.92 -4.21 -5.90
N TYR A 221 -5.14 -3.22 -5.04
CA TYR A 221 -4.71 -3.23 -3.65
C TYR A 221 -5.91 -3.41 -2.72
N PRO A 222 -5.81 -4.28 -1.71
CA PRO A 222 -6.84 -4.37 -0.69
C PRO A 222 -6.64 -3.27 0.36
N PHE A 223 -7.67 -2.47 0.60
CA PHE A 223 -7.67 -1.46 1.67
C PHE A 223 -8.32 -1.96 2.95
N THR A 224 -9.20 -2.97 2.87
CA THR A 224 -9.86 -3.56 4.05
C THR A 224 -9.65 -5.09 4.11
N VAL A 225 -10.70 -5.89 3.84
CA VAL A 225 -10.66 -7.35 3.91
C VAL A 225 -10.20 -7.98 2.60
N TYR A 226 -9.72 -9.22 2.68
CA TYR A 226 -9.42 -10.03 1.50
C TYR A 226 -10.65 -10.88 1.12
N PRO A 227 -10.82 -11.20 -0.17
CA PRO A 227 -11.85 -12.15 -0.61
C PRO A 227 -11.68 -13.53 0.02
N SER A 228 -12.78 -14.27 0.06
CA SER A 228 -12.82 -15.63 0.59
C SER A 228 -11.99 -16.62 -0.24
N ALA A 229 -11.98 -16.44 -1.55
CA ALA A 229 -11.35 -17.34 -2.50
C ALA A 229 -9.80 -17.31 -2.41
N ILE A 230 -9.16 -18.48 -2.37
CA ILE A 230 -7.73 -18.63 -2.01
C ILE A 230 -6.82 -17.96 -3.04
N GLU A 231 -7.10 -18.13 -4.32
CA GLU A 231 -6.32 -17.56 -5.41
C GLU A 231 -6.44 -16.03 -5.47
N LEU A 232 -7.62 -15.45 -5.20
CA LEU A 232 -7.77 -14.01 -5.03
C LEU A 232 -7.03 -13.52 -3.78
N LYS A 233 -7.11 -14.25 -2.67
CA LYS A 233 -6.37 -13.93 -1.45
C LYS A 233 -4.86 -13.91 -1.70
N ARG A 234 -4.32 -14.92 -2.41
CA ARG A 234 -2.91 -14.97 -2.81
C ARG A 234 -2.52 -13.75 -3.65
N TYR A 235 -3.33 -13.40 -4.65
CA TYR A 235 -3.14 -12.19 -5.45
C TYR A 235 -3.03 -10.94 -4.56
N PHE A 236 -3.99 -10.75 -3.64
CA PHE A 236 -4.04 -9.56 -2.79
C PHE A 236 -2.95 -9.51 -1.72
N MET A 237 -2.49 -10.66 -1.23
CA MET A 237 -1.31 -10.73 -0.35
C MET A 237 -0.04 -10.22 -1.05
N ILE A 238 0.11 -10.48 -2.35
CA ILE A 238 1.25 -10.00 -3.14
C ILE A 238 1.13 -8.50 -3.39
N THR A 239 -0.04 -8.03 -3.84
CA THR A 239 -0.22 -6.62 -4.22
C THR A 239 -0.27 -5.70 -3.00
N SER A 240 -0.79 -6.14 -1.85
CA SER A 240 -0.80 -5.35 -0.61
C SER A 240 0.59 -4.87 -0.18
N GLN A 241 1.62 -5.71 -0.33
CA GLN A 241 3.01 -5.36 -0.01
C GLN A 241 3.54 -4.26 -0.93
N GLN A 242 2.98 -4.12 -2.13
CA GLN A 242 3.36 -3.10 -3.10
C GLN A 242 2.66 -1.77 -2.85
N TRP A 243 1.48 -1.77 -2.21
CA TRP A 243 0.71 -0.55 -1.97
C TRP A 243 1.51 0.49 -1.16
N SER A 244 2.18 0.06 -0.09
CA SER A 244 3.02 0.94 0.74
C SER A 244 4.10 1.65 -0.09
N LEU A 245 4.74 0.91 -1.01
CA LEU A 245 5.76 1.45 -1.91
C LEU A 245 5.17 2.43 -2.93
N VAL A 246 4.02 2.10 -3.52
CA VAL A 246 3.33 2.96 -4.50
C VAL A 246 2.90 4.26 -3.85
N ARG A 247 2.27 4.17 -2.67
CA ARG A 247 1.89 5.31 -1.84
C ARG A 247 3.10 6.19 -1.53
N SER A 248 4.20 5.62 -1.03
CA SER A 248 5.39 6.40 -0.68
C SER A 248 6.02 7.09 -1.89
N ARG A 249 6.08 6.43 -3.05
CA ARG A 249 6.59 7.06 -4.29
C ARG A 249 5.72 8.22 -4.72
N TYR A 250 4.39 8.04 -4.69
CA TYR A 250 3.47 9.09 -5.07
C TYR A 250 3.64 10.36 -4.20
N VAL A 251 3.76 10.20 -2.88
CA VAL A 251 4.02 11.32 -1.96
C VAL A 251 5.35 12.02 -2.28
N LEU A 252 6.42 11.26 -2.57
CA LEU A 252 7.73 11.82 -2.91
C LEU A 252 7.72 12.57 -4.25
N GLU A 253 7.06 12.02 -5.27
CA GLU A 253 6.94 12.64 -6.59
C GLU A 253 6.08 13.91 -6.52
N ARG A 254 5.03 13.89 -5.70
CA ARG A 254 4.20 15.07 -5.43
C ARG A 254 5.01 16.20 -4.79
N ALA A 255 5.80 15.91 -3.75
CA ALA A 255 6.63 16.93 -3.10
C ALA A 255 7.59 17.60 -4.09
N ARG A 256 8.20 16.82 -4.98
CA ARG A 256 9.08 17.37 -6.04
C ARG A 256 8.37 18.33 -7.00
N ARG A 257 7.10 18.05 -7.35
CA ARG A 257 6.31 18.91 -8.24
C ARG A 257 5.82 20.20 -7.57
N GLU A 258 5.79 20.23 -6.24
CA GLU A 258 5.42 21.44 -5.48
C GLU A 258 6.65 22.36 -5.27
N ASP A 259 7.88 21.83 -5.44
CA ASP A 259 9.14 22.56 -5.33
C ASP A 259 9.65 23.16 -6.67
N ASP A 260 9.08 22.74 -7.80
CA ASP A 260 9.35 23.22 -9.17
C ASP A 260 8.35 24.31 -9.61
#